data_AF-A0A8J2JKV1-F1
#
_entry.id   AF-A0A8J2JKV1-F1
#
_cell.length_a   1.000
_cell.length_b   1.000
_cell.length_c   1.000
_cell.angle_alpha   90.00
_cell.angle_beta   90.00
_cell.angle_gamma   90.00
#
_symmetry.space_group_name_H-M   'P 1'
#
loop_
_entity.id
_entity.type
_entity.pdbx_description
1 polymer ?
#
loop_
_entity_poly.entity_id
_entity_poly.type
_entity_poly.pdbx_seq_one_letter_code
_entity_poly.pdbx_strand_id
1 'polypeptide(L)'
;KVTSSLSSVSIRWHFNPPSAPHFGGIWEAGVKLVKNHMKRVIGTTTLNFEELTTVLAQIEACVNSRPISPLSTDPGDLSALTPGHFLIGQPLNSVPEPDLTELKITRLSRW
;
A
#
# COMPACT_ATOMS: atom_id res chain seq x y z
N LYS A 1 -22.70 -11.11 -14.06
CA LYS A 1 -21.33 -11.67 -14.14
C LYS A 1 -20.40 -11.08 -13.07
N VAL A 2 -20.24 -9.75 -12.97
CA VAL A 2 -19.45 -9.14 -11.86
C VAL A 2 -20.22 -9.19 -10.53
N THR A 3 -21.46 -8.70 -10.49
CA THR A 3 -22.30 -8.70 -9.27
C THR A 3 -22.52 -10.08 -8.68
N SER A 4 -22.75 -11.08 -9.53
CA SER A 4 -22.92 -12.49 -9.13
C SER A 4 -21.65 -13.12 -8.51
N SER A 5 -20.47 -12.66 -8.93
CA SER A 5 -19.19 -13.14 -8.38
C SER A 5 -18.80 -12.40 -7.10
N LEU A 6 -19.26 -11.14 -6.94
CA LEU A 6 -19.05 -10.36 -5.73
C LEU A 6 -20.02 -10.76 -4.61
N SER A 7 -21.24 -11.20 -4.96
CA SER A 7 -22.21 -11.66 -3.97
C SER A 7 -21.76 -12.94 -3.25
N SER A 8 -21.03 -13.83 -3.91
CA SER A 8 -20.50 -15.04 -3.26
C SER A 8 -19.44 -14.74 -2.19
N VAL A 9 -18.83 -13.56 -2.23
CA VAL A 9 -17.89 -13.07 -1.21
C VAL A 9 -18.47 -11.94 -0.37
N SER A 10 -19.81 -11.76 -0.38
CA SER A 10 -20.54 -10.74 0.39
C SER A 10 -20.11 -9.29 0.12
N ILE A 11 -19.64 -8.99 -1.09
CA ILE A 11 -19.26 -7.63 -1.51
C ILE A 11 -20.46 -6.97 -2.22
N ARG A 12 -20.86 -5.78 -1.75
CA ARG A 12 -21.88 -4.94 -2.39
C ARG A 12 -21.24 -3.96 -3.36
N TRP A 13 -21.69 -3.98 -4.61
CA TRP A 13 -21.24 -3.06 -5.64
C TRP A 13 -22.10 -1.78 -5.66
N HIS A 14 -21.45 -0.62 -5.64
CA HIS A 14 -22.11 0.68 -5.72
C HIS A 14 -21.49 1.52 -6.85
N PHE A 15 -22.33 2.09 -7.71
CA PHE A 15 -21.88 3.03 -8.74
C PHE A 15 -21.89 4.46 -8.20
N ASN A 16 -21.01 5.30 -8.75
CA ASN A 16 -21.08 6.73 -8.50
C ASN A 16 -22.35 7.31 -9.13
N PRO A 17 -22.89 8.40 -8.57
CA PRO A 17 -23.97 9.12 -9.21
C PRO A 17 -23.57 9.55 -10.64
N PRO A 18 -24.50 9.49 -11.61
CA PRO A 18 -24.22 9.94 -12.96
C PRO A 18 -23.79 11.41 -12.95
N SER A 19 -22.83 11.75 -13.82
CA SER A 19 -22.28 13.11 -13.94
C SER A 19 -21.66 13.69 -12.66
N ALA A 20 -21.27 12.85 -11.70
CA ALA A 20 -20.63 13.27 -10.44
C ALA A 20 -19.17 12.77 -10.35
N PRO A 21 -18.25 13.24 -11.22
CA PRO A 21 -16.87 12.75 -11.26
C PRO A 21 -16.08 13.04 -9.97
N HIS A 22 -16.49 14.05 -9.19
CA HIS A 22 -15.86 14.40 -7.92
C HIS A 22 -15.98 13.31 -6.85
N PHE A 23 -16.99 12.41 -6.94
CA PHE A 23 -17.04 11.21 -6.10
C PHE A 23 -15.77 10.37 -6.30
N GLY A 24 -15.07 10.57 -7.42
CA GLY A 24 -13.85 9.89 -7.82
C GLY A 24 -12.51 10.49 -7.59
N GLY A 25 -12.47 11.67 -6.96
CA GLY A 25 -11.21 12.36 -6.76
C GLY A 25 -10.16 11.49 -6.08
N ILE A 26 -10.54 10.66 -5.11
CA ILE A 26 -9.59 9.85 -4.33
C ILE A 26 -8.92 8.76 -5.19
N TRP A 27 -9.71 7.96 -5.93
CA TRP A 27 -9.11 6.91 -6.78
C TRP A 27 -8.37 7.51 -7.97
N GLU A 28 -8.88 8.59 -8.55
CA GLU A 28 -8.19 9.28 -9.65
C GLU A 28 -6.87 9.91 -9.20
N ALA A 29 -6.82 10.45 -7.98
CA ALA A 29 -5.57 10.91 -7.38
C ALA A 29 -4.57 9.76 -7.18
N GLY A 30 -5.04 8.58 -6.75
CA GLY A 30 -4.22 7.36 -6.69
C GLY A 30 -3.67 6.95 -8.05
N VAL A 31 -4.52 6.92 -9.09
CA VAL A 31 -4.10 6.62 -10.47
C VAL A 31 -3.07 7.63 -10.97
N LYS A 32 -3.28 8.93 -10.70
CA LYS A 32 -2.34 10.00 -11.06
C LYS A 32 -0.99 9.81 -10.36
N LEU A 33 -1.00 9.46 -9.07
CA LEU A 33 0.22 9.20 -8.29
C LEU A 33 1.03 8.05 -8.91
N VAL A 34 0.41 6.89 -9.15
CA VAL A 34 1.08 5.73 -9.74
C VAL A 34 1.65 6.06 -11.13
N LYS A 35 0.86 6.70 -12.00
CA LYS A 35 1.33 7.13 -13.33
C LYS A 35 2.52 8.08 -13.26
N ASN A 36 2.54 8.99 -12.30
CA ASN A 36 3.67 9.90 -12.09
C ASN A 36 4.94 9.14 -11.70
N HIS A 37 4.84 8.16 -10.79
CA HIS A 37 5.97 7.30 -10.44
C HIS A 37 6.46 6.48 -11.64
N MET A 38 5.55 5.87 -12.40
CA MET A 38 5.89 5.12 -13.61
C MET A 38 6.66 5.98 -14.61
N LYS A 39 6.17 7.20 -14.90
CA LYS A 39 6.84 8.13 -15.83
C LYS A 39 8.25 8.49 -15.37
N ARG A 40 8.47 8.63 -14.06
CA ARG A 40 9.80 8.96 -13.49
C ARG A 40 10.76 7.78 -13.48
N VAL A 41 10.26 6.58 -13.18
CA VAL A 41 11.09 5.37 -13.04
C VAL A 41 11.40 4.74 -14.39
N ILE A 42 10.41 4.65 -15.28
CA ILE A 42 10.55 3.99 -16.59
C ILE A 42 11.16 4.92 -17.64
N GLY A 43 10.84 6.22 -17.58
CA GLY A 43 11.27 7.20 -18.57
C GLY A 43 10.71 6.89 -19.95
N THR A 44 11.59 6.68 -20.93
CA THR A 44 11.24 6.38 -22.34
C THR A 44 11.40 4.90 -22.70
N THR A 45 11.76 4.05 -21.75
CA THR A 45 12.02 2.62 -21.99
C THR A 45 10.71 1.84 -22.14
N THR A 46 10.67 0.91 -23.10
CA THR A 46 9.58 -0.07 -23.21
C THR A 46 9.91 -1.30 -22.40
N LEU A 47 9.03 -1.65 -21.45
CA LEU A 47 9.17 -2.83 -20.61
C LEU A 47 8.33 -3.98 -21.14
N ASN A 48 8.81 -5.21 -20.96
CA ASN A 48 7.98 -6.40 -21.11
C ASN A 48 7.02 -6.56 -19.91
N PHE A 49 6.17 -7.58 -19.95
CA PHE A 49 5.15 -7.81 -18.93
C PHE A 49 5.74 -8.04 -17.53
N GLU A 50 6.79 -8.85 -17.41
CA GLU A 50 7.42 -9.19 -16.13
C GLU A 50 8.15 -7.99 -15.53
N GLU A 51 8.85 -7.22 -16.38
CA GLU A 51 9.52 -5.98 -15.99
C GLU A 51 8.51 -4.94 -15.50
N LEU A 52 7.40 -4.74 -16.23
CA LEU A 52 6.35 -3.80 -15.84
C LEU A 52 5.70 -4.23 -14.53
N THR A 53 5.42 -5.52 -14.35
CA THR A 53 4.82 -6.06 -13.13
C THR A 53 5.73 -5.84 -11.92
N THR A 54 7.03 -6.08 -12.09
CA THR A 54 8.03 -5.84 -11.04
C THR A 54 8.10 -4.35 -10.66
N VAL A 55 8.17 -3.46 -11.65
CA VAL A 55 8.19 -2.02 -11.41
C VAL A 55 6.92 -1.53 -10.74
N LEU A 56 5.75 -2.06 -11.14
CA LEU A 56 4.47 -1.72 -10.51
C LEU A 56 4.42 -2.17 -9.05
N ALA A 57 4.91 -3.37 -8.73
CA ALA A 57 4.98 -3.85 -7.34
C ALA A 57 5.88 -2.95 -6.47
N GLN A 58 7.01 -2.49 -7.00
CA GLN A 58 7.89 -1.55 -6.31
C GLN A 58 7.21 -0.19 -6.08
N ILE A 59 6.51 0.33 -7.09
CA ILE A 59 5.77 1.59 -6.99
C ILE A 59 4.63 1.45 -5.97
N GLU A 60 3.91 0.34 -5.97
CA GLU A 60 2.87 0.02 -4.99
C GLU A 60 3.43 0.05 -3.57
N ALA A 61 4.54 -0.64 -3.32
CA ALA A 61 5.20 -0.66 -2.03
C ALA A 61 5.59 0.75 -1.58
N CYS A 62 6.11 1.59 -2.49
CA CYS A 62 6.44 2.98 -2.19
C CYS A 62 5.20 3.83 -1.87
N VAL A 63 4.13 3.71 -2.67
CA VAL A 63 2.89 4.48 -2.49
C VAL A 63 2.22 4.13 -1.18
N ASN A 64 2.18 2.83 -0.83
CA ASN A 64 1.58 2.34 0.42
C ASN A 64 2.48 2.57 1.64
N SER A 65 3.78 2.81 1.45
CA SER A 65 4.70 3.16 2.54
C SER A 65 4.92 4.67 2.70
N ARG A 66 4.22 5.49 1.90
CA ARG A 66 4.36 6.95 1.96
C ARG A 66 3.87 7.49 3.32
N PRO A 67 4.61 8.40 3.96
CA PRO A 67 4.19 9.03 5.22
C PRO A 67 2.92 9.87 5.04
N ILE A 68 2.00 9.76 6.00
CA ILE A 68 0.75 10.55 6.13
C ILE A 68 0.90 11.54 7.29
N SER A 69 1.37 11.07 8.44
CA SER A 69 1.51 11.83 9.69
C SER A 69 2.62 11.20 10.54
N PRO A 70 3.35 11.95 11.38
CA PRO A 70 4.18 11.35 12.41
C PRO A 70 3.34 10.47 13.35
N LEU A 71 3.94 9.38 13.85
CA LEU A 71 3.31 8.48 14.84
C LEU A 71 3.54 8.95 16.29
N SER A 72 4.61 9.72 16.50
CA SER A 72 5.03 10.21 17.80
C SER A 72 5.25 11.72 17.76
N THR A 73 5.16 12.34 18.94
CA THR A 73 5.54 13.75 19.14
C THR A 73 7.02 13.91 19.47
N ASP A 74 7.74 12.81 19.71
CA ASP A 74 9.18 12.83 19.94
C ASP A 74 9.91 13.26 18.65
N PRO A 75 10.66 14.38 18.66
CA PRO A 75 11.43 14.81 17.49
C PRO A 75 12.55 13.82 17.11
N GLY A 76 12.94 12.91 17.99
CA GLY A 76 13.89 11.84 17.72
C GLY A 76 13.27 10.63 17.00
N ASP A 77 11.94 10.51 17.00
CA ASP A 77 11.23 9.41 16.35
C ASP A 77 10.87 9.78 14.91
N LEU A 78 11.50 9.10 13.96
CA LEU A 78 11.28 9.30 12.53
C LEU A 78 10.16 8.41 11.96
N SER A 79 9.45 7.67 12.81
CA SER A 79 8.36 6.81 12.39
C SER A 79 7.14 7.63 11.95
N ALA A 80 6.53 7.18 10.85
CA ALA A 80 5.37 7.83 10.27
C ALA A 80 4.25 6.81 10.03
N LEU A 81 3.02 7.27 10.22
CA LEU A 81 1.82 6.57 9.84
C LEU A 81 1.78 6.52 8.32
N THR A 82 1.54 5.35 7.75
CA THR A 82 1.51 5.11 6.30
C THR A 82 0.22 4.37 5.93
N PRO A 83 -0.21 4.39 4.65
CA PRO A 83 -1.33 3.55 4.21
C PRO A 83 -1.14 2.06 4.54
N GLY A 84 0.09 1.57 4.47
CA GLY A 84 0.45 0.19 4.81
C GLY A 84 0.07 -0.20 6.23
N HIS A 85 0.12 0.73 7.19
CA HIS A 85 -0.34 0.48 8.56
C HIS A 85 -1.82 0.09 8.62
N PHE A 86 -2.66 0.63 7.73
CA PHE A 86 -4.08 0.26 7.66
C PHE A 86 -4.32 -1.06 6.92
N LEU A 87 -3.42 -1.45 6.01
CA LEU A 87 -3.56 -2.66 5.21
C LEU A 87 -2.99 -3.89 5.91
N ILE A 88 -1.79 -3.77 6.48
CA ILE A 88 -1.01 -4.88 7.03
C ILE A 88 -0.36 -4.57 8.40
N GLY A 89 -0.62 -3.39 8.97
CA GLY A 89 -0.06 -2.99 10.28
C GLY A 89 1.33 -2.34 10.22
N GLN A 90 1.97 -2.27 9.05
CA GLN A 90 3.32 -1.69 8.89
C GLN A 90 3.56 -1.15 7.47
N PRO A 91 4.60 -0.34 7.23
CA PRO A 91 5.03 0.03 5.88
C PRO A 91 5.43 -1.21 5.06
N LEU A 92 5.14 -1.24 3.76
CA LEU A 92 5.49 -2.38 2.88
C LEU A 92 6.97 -2.42 2.51
N ASN A 93 7.70 -1.33 2.75
CA ASN A 93 9.14 -1.23 2.56
C ASN A 93 9.93 -1.48 3.86
N SER A 94 9.27 -1.94 4.94
CA SER A 94 9.97 -2.33 6.17
C SER A 94 10.84 -3.56 5.90
N VAL A 95 11.90 -3.70 6.70
CA VAL A 95 12.69 -4.93 6.72
C VAL A 95 11.79 -6.06 7.27
N PRO A 96 11.78 -7.27 6.67
CA PRO A 96 11.03 -8.39 7.22
C PRO A 96 11.41 -8.63 8.68
N GLU A 97 10.42 -8.82 9.55
CA GLU A 97 10.68 -9.21 10.92
C GLU A 97 11.41 -10.58 10.92
N PRO A 98 12.39 -10.76 11.83
CA PRO A 98 13.03 -12.05 11.99
C PRO A 98 12.01 -13.11 12.39
N ASP A 99 12.15 -14.33 11.88
CA ASP A 99 11.32 -15.45 12.30
C ASP A 99 11.60 -15.80 13.77
N LEU A 100 10.58 -15.64 14.62
CA LEU A 100 10.66 -15.92 16.05
C LEU A 100 9.97 -17.25 16.42
N THR A 101 9.52 -18.05 15.45
CA THR A 101 8.77 -19.30 15.70
C THR A 101 9.54 -20.30 16.55
N GLU A 102 10.87 -20.38 16.39
CA GLU A 102 11.72 -21.26 17.18
C GLU A 102 12.10 -20.70 18.56
N LEU A 103 11.77 -19.43 18.84
CA LEU A 103 12.08 -18.81 20.12
C LEU A 103 11.06 -19.20 21.18
N LYS A 104 11.57 -19.71 22.30
CA LYS A 104 10.75 -20.06 23.47
C LYS A 104 10.12 -18.80 24.06
N ILE A 105 8.80 -18.76 24.14
CA ILE A 105 7.98 -17.63 24.63
C ILE A 105 8.40 -17.18 26.05
N THR A 106 8.99 -18.07 26.86
CA THR A 106 9.38 -17.82 28.25
C THR A 106 10.73 -17.09 28.43
N ARG A 107 11.24 -16.39 27.42
CA ARG A 107 12.55 -15.71 27.45
C ARG A 107 12.58 -14.41 28.28
N LEU A 108 11.83 -14.34 29.39
CA LEU A 108 12.02 -13.31 30.41
C LEU A 108 13.37 -13.56 31.08
N SER A 109 14.43 -12.91 30.58
CA SER A 109 15.61 -12.64 31.39
C SER A 109 15.19 -11.65 32.47
N ARG A 110 14.82 -12.20 33.63
CA ARG A 110 14.60 -11.44 34.85
C ARG A 110 15.94 -10.77 35.21
N TRP A 111 15.97 -9.44 35.17
CA TRP A 111 17.08 -8.61 35.65
C TRP A 111 17.34 -8.87 37.13
#